data_AF-A0A8X7BQ97-F1
#
_entry.id   AF-A0A8X7BQ97-F1
#
_cell.length_a   1.000
_cell.length_b   1.000
_cell.length_c   1.000
_cell.angle_alpha   90.00
_cell.angle_beta   90.00
_cell.angle_gamma   90.00
#
_symmetry.space_group_name_H-M   'P 1'
#
loop_
_entity.id
_entity.type
_entity.pdbx_description
1 polymer ?
#
loop_
_entity_poly.entity_id
_entity_poly.type
_entity_poly.pdbx_seq_one_letter_code
_entity_poly.pdbx_strand_id
1 'polypeptide(L)'
;MFRPCRTIRKNFDCLLMQTSMCLDKDEQDDNREPIMKMWRYLQSFCESEGNWYTKSCFQREDVKRCEGLLPARGYSTDTTSCRAFSSFRDCVSSVVLVDCSSSDQQLFGTYLMEKGQQRAWNCPRNTRSPNSAPLAAQGERMPYGSRCSEDARSDLEECRSQFYTDQRDARNRNDSDMKHHKTCCALVRYEDCVGRTLRSWCGGDGGRTEARNLVADMKDRFPYHSCEDHTETECSSAQALLIFSGLPLIALLIPLLTKLIML
;
A
#
# COMPACT_ATOMS: atom_id res chain seq x y z
N MET A 1 4.32 -15.32 -14.17
CA MET A 1 3.39 -14.85 -13.11
C MET A 1 2.31 -14.02 -13.79
N PHE A 2 1.08 -14.50 -13.80
CA PHE A 2 -0.06 -13.79 -14.38
C PHE A 2 -0.45 -12.66 -13.42
N ARG A 3 0.14 -11.48 -13.64
CA ARG A 3 -0.20 -10.19 -12.98
C ARG A 3 -1.71 -9.95 -12.74
N PRO A 4 -2.68 -10.42 -13.55
CA PRO A 4 -4.10 -10.27 -13.21
C PRO A 4 -4.50 -10.90 -11.85
N CYS A 5 -3.97 -12.06 -11.47
CA CYS A 5 -4.45 -12.77 -10.26
C CYS A 5 -4.16 -12.00 -8.96
N ARG A 6 -2.99 -11.37 -8.87
CA ARG A 6 -2.62 -10.50 -7.74
C ARG A 6 -3.59 -9.33 -7.58
N THR A 7 -3.91 -8.64 -8.67
CA THR A 7 -4.84 -7.50 -8.66
C THR A 7 -6.25 -7.95 -8.30
N ILE A 8 -6.71 -9.08 -8.85
CA ILE A 8 -8.04 -9.61 -8.56
C ILE A 8 -8.16 -10.04 -7.10
N ARG A 9 -7.12 -10.64 -6.50
CA ARG A 9 -7.09 -10.95 -5.06
C ARG A 9 -7.19 -9.70 -4.20
N LYS A 10 -6.40 -8.66 -4.50
CA LYS A 10 -6.48 -7.37 -3.79
C LYS A 10 -7.90 -6.77 -3.89
N ASN A 11 -8.50 -6.77 -5.09
CA ASN A 11 -9.86 -6.27 -5.29
C ASN A 11 -10.90 -7.12 -4.55
N PHE A 12 -10.68 -8.43 -4.46
CA PHE A 12 -11.54 -9.34 -3.71
C PHE A 12 -11.50 -9.12 -2.22
N ASP A 13 -10.30 -8.98 -1.66
CA ASP A 13 -10.14 -8.67 -0.24
C ASP A 13 -10.81 -7.33 0.08
N CYS A 14 -10.64 -6.31 -0.76
CA CYS A 14 -11.32 -5.02 -0.62
C CYS A 14 -12.85 -5.17 -0.68
N LEU A 15 -13.38 -5.87 -1.68
CA LEU A 15 -14.83 -6.08 -1.84
C LEU A 15 -15.41 -6.81 -0.61
N LEU A 16 -14.77 -7.90 -0.18
CA LEU A 16 -15.19 -8.70 0.96
C LEU A 16 -15.24 -7.86 2.25
N MET A 17 -14.21 -7.05 2.47
CA MET A 17 -14.12 -6.17 3.64
C MET A 17 -15.15 -5.03 3.56
N GLN A 18 -15.33 -4.41 2.40
CA GLN A 18 -16.30 -3.33 2.21
C GLN A 18 -17.73 -3.83 2.41
N THR A 19 -18.09 -4.98 1.84
CA THR A 19 -19.43 -5.57 2.00
C THR A 19 -19.73 -5.90 3.47
N SER A 20 -18.77 -6.49 4.19
CA SER A 20 -18.96 -6.84 5.60
C SER A 20 -18.86 -5.66 6.59
N MET A 21 -18.47 -4.46 6.15
CA MET A 21 -18.30 -3.31 7.05
C MET A 21 -19.23 -2.14 6.75
N CYS A 22 -19.54 -1.92 5.49
CA CYS A 22 -20.16 -0.67 5.05
C CYS A 22 -21.59 -0.84 4.55
N LEU A 23 -21.98 -2.06 4.18
CA LEU A 23 -23.28 -2.33 3.56
C LEU A 23 -24.27 -2.84 4.59
N ASP A 24 -25.53 -2.45 4.43
CA ASP A 24 -26.63 -3.06 5.18
C ASP A 24 -26.93 -4.48 4.67
N LYS A 25 -27.92 -5.14 5.27
CA LYS A 25 -28.20 -6.54 4.96
C LYS A 25 -28.75 -6.74 3.55
N ASP A 26 -29.56 -5.81 3.06
CA ASP A 26 -30.16 -5.90 1.73
C ASP A 26 -29.07 -5.66 0.66
N GLU A 27 -28.21 -4.67 0.87
CA GLU A 27 -27.05 -4.39 0.03
C GLU A 27 -26.01 -5.52 0.06
N GLN A 28 -25.81 -6.19 1.21
CA GLN A 28 -24.95 -7.37 1.31
C GLN A 28 -25.45 -8.51 0.42
N ASP A 29 -26.77 -8.75 0.40
CA ASP A 29 -27.38 -9.77 -0.45
C ASP A 29 -27.26 -9.42 -1.94
N ASP A 30 -27.39 -8.14 -2.32
CA ASP A 30 -27.16 -7.67 -3.70
C ASP A 30 -25.70 -7.87 -4.15
N ASN A 31 -24.74 -7.77 -3.22
CA ASN A 31 -23.32 -7.97 -3.51
C ASN A 31 -22.89 -9.44 -3.48
N ARG A 32 -23.78 -10.36 -3.13
CA ARG A 32 -23.51 -11.80 -3.07
C ARG A 32 -23.03 -12.37 -4.41
N GLU A 33 -23.73 -12.07 -5.50
CA GLU A 33 -23.40 -12.64 -6.81
C GLU A 33 -22.01 -12.17 -7.31
N PRO A 34 -21.67 -10.87 -7.29
CA PRO A 34 -20.32 -10.40 -7.60
C PRO A 34 -19.22 -11.08 -6.76
N ILE A 35 -19.41 -11.18 -5.44
CA ILE A 35 -18.45 -11.84 -4.54
C ILE A 35 -18.24 -13.30 -4.93
N MET A 36 -19.34 -14.04 -5.10
CA MET A 36 -19.27 -15.46 -5.46
C MET A 36 -18.65 -15.68 -6.85
N LYS A 37 -18.94 -14.81 -7.81
CA LYS A 37 -18.35 -14.86 -9.15
C LYS A 37 -16.84 -14.62 -9.10
N MET A 38 -16.39 -13.63 -8.35
CA MET A 38 -14.97 -13.32 -8.22
C MET A 38 -14.20 -14.40 -7.44
N TRP A 39 -14.81 -14.96 -6.38
CA TRP A 39 -14.25 -16.09 -5.64
C TRP A 39 -14.07 -17.34 -6.51
N ARG A 40 -15.11 -17.72 -7.29
CA ARG A 40 -15.01 -18.84 -8.25
C ARG A 40 -13.93 -18.59 -9.30
N TYR A 41 -13.82 -17.35 -9.80
CA TYR A 41 -12.76 -17.00 -10.74
C TYR A 41 -11.36 -17.20 -10.11
N LEU A 42 -11.17 -16.74 -8.86
CA LEU A 42 -9.91 -16.93 -8.15
C LEU A 42 -9.58 -18.42 -7.95
N GLN A 43 -10.56 -19.25 -7.61
CA GLN A 43 -10.36 -20.71 -7.52
C GLN A 43 -10.00 -21.32 -8.88
N SER A 44 -10.80 -21.07 -9.92
CA SER A 44 -10.59 -21.73 -11.22
C SER A 44 -9.34 -21.29 -11.96
N PHE A 45 -8.95 -20.01 -11.85
CA PHE A 45 -7.90 -19.44 -12.69
C PHE A 45 -6.62 -19.04 -11.94
N CYS A 46 -6.70 -18.78 -10.64
CA CYS A 46 -5.56 -18.29 -9.86
C CYS A 46 -4.96 -19.35 -8.91
N GLU A 47 -5.52 -20.56 -8.85
CA GLU A 47 -4.98 -21.67 -8.05
C GLU A 47 -3.57 -22.09 -8.47
N SER A 48 -3.23 -21.98 -9.76
CA SER A 48 -1.90 -22.31 -10.29
C SER A 48 -0.77 -21.43 -9.72
N GLU A 49 -1.09 -20.24 -9.21
CA GLU A 49 -0.13 -19.35 -8.55
C GLU A 49 0.07 -19.67 -7.06
N GLY A 50 -0.62 -20.71 -6.56
CA GLY A 50 -0.62 -21.12 -5.17
C GLY A 50 -1.91 -20.77 -4.47
N ASN A 51 -2.31 -21.66 -3.56
CA ASN A 51 -3.51 -21.52 -2.74
C ASN A 51 -3.10 -21.40 -1.26
N TRP A 52 -3.98 -20.87 -0.40
CA TRP A 52 -3.67 -20.65 1.01
C TRP A 52 -3.24 -21.94 1.71
N TYR A 53 -3.82 -23.09 1.36
CA TYR A 53 -3.51 -24.37 1.99
C TYR A 53 -2.11 -24.90 1.63
N THR A 54 -1.46 -24.38 0.59
CA THR A 54 -0.07 -24.76 0.27
C THR A 54 0.96 -23.85 0.96
N LYS A 55 0.52 -22.77 1.62
CA LYS A 55 1.41 -21.81 2.29
C LYS A 55 1.61 -22.18 3.75
N SER A 56 2.87 -22.15 4.20
CA SER A 56 3.24 -22.45 5.58
C SER A 56 2.55 -21.51 6.57
N CYS A 57 2.35 -20.23 6.23
CA CYS A 57 1.63 -19.25 7.05
C CYS A 57 0.28 -19.78 7.56
N PHE A 58 -0.58 -20.29 6.67
CA PHE A 58 -1.91 -20.78 7.05
C PHE A 58 -1.90 -22.20 7.67
N GLN A 59 -0.75 -22.87 7.63
CA GLN A 59 -0.55 -24.20 8.23
C GLN A 59 0.02 -24.14 9.65
N ARG A 60 0.36 -22.95 10.15
CA ARG A 60 0.87 -22.75 11.50
C ARG A 60 -0.16 -23.14 12.56
N GLU A 61 0.34 -23.56 13.71
CA GLU A 61 -0.48 -24.00 14.84
C GLU A 61 -1.31 -22.86 15.47
N ASP A 62 -0.86 -21.61 15.38
CA ASP A 62 -1.62 -20.45 15.85
C ASP A 62 -2.83 -20.14 14.96
N VAL A 63 -2.67 -20.18 13.64
CA VAL A 63 -3.79 -20.07 12.68
C VAL A 63 -4.77 -21.22 12.89
N LYS A 64 -4.27 -22.46 13.00
CA LYS A 64 -5.13 -23.62 13.28
C LYS A 64 -5.85 -23.51 14.62
N ARG A 65 -5.23 -22.95 15.65
CA ARG A 65 -5.88 -22.69 16.95
C ARG A 65 -7.03 -21.71 16.80
N CYS A 66 -6.89 -20.67 15.97
CA CYS A 66 -7.99 -19.76 15.67
C CYS A 66 -9.17 -20.48 15.01
N GLU A 67 -8.95 -21.51 14.19
CA GLU A 67 -10.03 -22.30 13.56
C GLU A 67 -10.95 -22.98 14.59
N GLY A 68 -10.47 -23.23 15.82
CA GLY A 68 -11.30 -23.71 16.92
C GLY A 68 -12.40 -22.73 17.36
N LEU A 69 -12.31 -21.46 16.95
CA LEU A 69 -13.33 -20.43 17.18
C LEU A 69 -14.43 -20.42 16.10
N LEU A 70 -14.27 -21.19 15.02
CA LEU A 70 -15.28 -21.28 13.98
C LEU A 70 -16.58 -21.87 14.56
N PRO A 71 -17.74 -21.27 14.26
CA PRO A 71 -19.01 -21.89 14.63
C PRO A 71 -19.15 -23.26 13.98
N ALA A 72 -19.99 -24.11 14.57
CA ALA A 72 -20.31 -25.42 14.00
C ALA A 72 -20.68 -25.31 12.50
N ARG A 73 -20.33 -26.36 11.74
CA ARG A 73 -20.56 -26.41 10.30
C ARG A 73 -22.01 -26.04 9.97
N GLY A 74 -22.17 -25.15 9.00
CA GLY A 74 -23.46 -24.63 8.58
C GLY A 74 -23.33 -23.24 7.96
N TYR A 75 -24.44 -22.75 7.41
CA TYR A 75 -24.52 -21.44 6.74
C TYR A 75 -25.25 -20.38 7.59
N SER A 76 -25.44 -20.65 8.89
CA SER A 76 -26.17 -19.72 9.76
C SER A 76 -25.43 -18.38 9.88
N THR A 77 -26.15 -17.29 9.63
CA THR A 77 -25.73 -15.90 9.76
C THR A 77 -26.43 -15.22 10.94
N ASP A 78 -26.87 -16.00 11.93
CA ASP A 78 -27.42 -15.48 13.17
C ASP A 78 -26.34 -14.75 14.00
N THR A 79 -26.78 -13.93 14.96
CA THR A 79 -25.89 -13.11 15.79
C THR A 79 -24.82 -13.93 16.50
N THR A 80 -25.13 -15.16 16.94
CA THR A 80 -24.17 -16.03 17.64
C THR A 80 -23.10 -16.54 16.67
N SER A 81 -23.52 -17.04 15.50
CA SER A 81 -22.58 -17.47 14.45
C SER A 81 -21.70 -16.33 13.96
N CYS A 82 -22.26 -15.13 13.79
CA CYS A 82 -21.47 -13.97 13.37
C CYS A 82 -20.50 -13.46 14.44
N ARG A 83 -20.85 -13.57 15.73
CA ARG A 83 -19.91 -13.26 16.82
C ARG A 83 -18.74 -14.25 16.86
N ALA A 84 -19.03 -15.55 16.73
CA ALA A 84 -18.00 -16.59 16.66
C ALA A 84 -17.08 -16.38 15.43
N PHE A 85 -17.68 -16.15 14.26
CA PHE A 85 -16.92 -15.88 13.04
C PHE A 85 -16.07 -14.61 13.13
N SER A 86 -16.57 -13.54 13.76
CA SER A 86 -15.78 -12.32 13.99
C SER A 86 -14.57 -12.62 14.87
N SER A 87 -14.75 -13.39 15.95
CA SER A 87 -13.65 -13.79 16.84
C SER A 87 -12.60 -14.62 16.10
N PHE A 88 -13.03 -15.56 15.26
CA PHE A 88 -12.16 -16.31 14.36
C PHE A 88 -11.37 -15.38 13.43
N ARG A 89 -12.05 -14.49 12.71
CA ARG A 89 -11.44 -13.57 11.75
C ARG A 89 -10.40 -12.67 12.41
N ASP A 90 -10.71 -12.10 13.57
CA ASP A 90 -9.80 -11.20 14.29
C ASP A 90 -8.58 -11.96 14.82
N CYS A 91 -8.77 -13.18 15.33
CA CYS A 91 -7.67 -14.07 15.72
C CYS A 91 -6.72 -14.35 14.55
N VAL A 92 -7.24 -14.80 13.40
CA VAL A 92 -6.40 -15.10 12.23
C VAL A 92 -5.75 -13.83 11.68
N SER A 93 -6.48 -12.72 11.64
CA SER A 93 -5.95 -11.43 11.18
C SER A 93 -4.73 -11.01 12.01
N SER A 94 -4.76 -11.22 13.32
CA SER A 94 -3.64 -10.86 14.21
C SER A 94 -2.36 -11.65 13.92
N VAL A 95 -2.49 -12.88 13.41
CA VAL A 95 -1.35 -13.72 13.04
C VAL A 95 -0.90 -13.41 11.61
N VAL A 96 -1.83 -13.41 10.65
CA VAL A 96 -1.51 -13.30 9.22
C VAL A 96 -0.97 -11.92 8.87
N LEU A 97 -1.53 -10.84 9.40
CA LEU A 97 -1.10 -9.48 9.06
C LEU A 97 0.22 -9.08 9.74
N VAL A 98 0.57 -9.72 10.86
CA VAL A 98 1.78 -9.40 11.63
C VAL A 98 2.94 -10.30 11.22
N ASP A 99 2.71 -11.62 11.15
CA ASP A 99 3.81 -12.58 11.05
C ASP A 99 4.00 -13.18 9.66
N CYS A 100 3.04 -13.02 8.74
CA CYS A 100 3.13 -13.63 7.41
C CYS A 100 3.65 -12.66 6.35
N SER A 101 4.24 -13.24 5.30
CA SER A 101 4.74 -12.49 4.15
C SER A 101 3.63 -11.72 3.43
N SER A 102 3.95 -10.58 2.82
CA SER A 102 2.98 -9.80 2.05
C SER A 102 2.37 -10.56 0.86
N SER A 103 3.02 -11.64 0.39
CA SER A 103 2.45 -12.54 -0.61
C SER A 103 1.40 -13.48 -0.03
N ASP A 104 1.61 -13.97 1.20
CA ASP A 104 0.63 -14.84 1.88
C ASP A 104 -0.56 -14.05 2.39
N GLN A 105 -0.35 -12.80 2.82
CA GLN A 105 -1.43 -11.89 3.23
C GLN A 105 -2.48 -11.69 2.12
N GLN A 106 -2.08 -11.75 0.84
CA GLN A 106 -3.01 -11.64 -0.31
C GLN A 106 -3.94 -12.85 -0.48
N LEU A 107 -3.72 -13.93 0.27
CA LEU A 107 -4.57 -15.11 0.28
C LEU A 107 -5.58 -15.07 1.44
N PHE A 108 -5.54 -14.02 2.26
CA PHE A 108 -6.35 -13.92 3.47
C PHE A 108 -7.85 -13.87 3.17
N GLY A 109 -8.32 -13.08 2.20
CA GLY A 109 -9.75 -13.07 1.89
C GLY A 109 -10.24 -14.38 1.29
N THR A 110 -9.43 -15.07 0.47
CA THR A 110 -9.78 -16.42 -0.01
C THR A 110 -9.84 -17.45 1.11
N TYR A 111 -8.94 -17.35 2.10
CA TYR A 111 -8.96 -18.19 3.29
C TYR A 111 -10.22 -17.94 4.14
N LEU A 112 -10.56 -16.67 4.39
CA LEU A 112 -11.77 -16.30 5.12
C LEU A 112 -13.04 -16.78 4.41
N MET A 113 -13.08 -16.71 3.09
CA MET A 113 -14.22 -17.17 2.29
C MET A 113 -14.40 -18.67 2.34
N GLU A 114 -13.31 -19.44 2.31
CA GLU A 114 -13.40 -20.90 2.37
C GLU A 114 -13.80 -21.39 3.77
N LYS A 115 -13.19 -20.82 4.83
CA LYS A 115 -13.47 -21.22 6.23
C LYS A 115 -14.79 -20.64 6.75
N GLY A 116 -15.07 -19.37 6.42
CA GLY A 116 -16.24 -18.62 6.86
C GLY A 116 -17.49 -18.81 6.02
N GLN A 117 -17.33 -19.21 4.76
CA GLN A 117 -18.42 -19.34 3.79
C GLN A 117 -19.23 -18.03 3.73
N GLN A 118 -20.56 -18.11 3.74
CA GLN A 118 -21.45 -16.95 3.70
C GLN A 118 -21.21 -15.94 4.82
N ARG A 119 -20.64 -16.36 5.94
CA ARG A 119 -20.33 -15.47 7.07
C ARG A 119 -19.23 -14.48 6.72
N ALA A 120 -18.36 -14.78 5.76
CA ALA A 120 -17.25 -13.92 5.37
C ALA A 120 -17.71 -12.55 4.86
N TRP A 121 -18.88 -12.48 4.20
CA TRP A 121 -19.46 -11.22 3.73
C TRP A 121 -20.75 -10.82 4.44
N ASN A 122 -21.54 -11.76 4.99
CA ASN A 122 -22.80 -11.45 5.67
C ASN A 122 -22.65 -11.10 7.16
N CYS A 123 -21.52 -11.43 7.79
CA CYS A 123 -21.32 -11.11 9.20
C CYS A 123 -20.59 -9.77 9.34
N PRO A 124 -21.25 -8.75 9.93
CA PRO A 124 -20.63 -7.45 10.06
C PRO A 124 -19.37 -7.54 10.92
N ARG A 125 -18.35 -6.74 10.60
CA ARG A 125 -17.23 -6.54 11.52
C ARG A 125 -17.77 -5.77 12.71
N ASN A 126 -17.83 -6.42 13.88
CA ASN A 126 -18.29 -5.82 15.13
C ASN A 126 -17.44 -4.59 15.46
N THR A 127 -17.84 -3.43 14.94
CA THR A 127 -17.17 -2.15 15.20
C THR A 127 -17.95 -1.31 16.20
N ARG A 128 -19.20 -1.67 16.51
CA ARG A 128 -19.96 -1.29 17.71
C ARG A 128 -21.34 -1.95 17.66
N SER A 129 -21.74 -2.58 18.75
CA SER A 129 -23.16 -2.89 18.95
C SER A 129 -23.92 -1.55 19.16
N PRO A 130 -25.04 -1.29 18.48
CA PRO A 130 -25.78 -0.03 18.62
C PRO A 130 -26.44 0.17 20.00
N ASN A 131 -26.57 -0.89 20.81
CA ASN A 131 -27.35 -0.88 22.05
C ASN A 131 -26.50 -0.84 23.33
N SER A 132 -25.31 -0.24 23.27
CA SER A 132 -24.51 -0.01 24.48
C SER A 132 -23.84 1.35 24.41
N ALA A 133 -24.53 2.36 24.92
CA ALA A 133 -23.94 3.60 25.41
C ALA A 133 -24.76 4.05 26.64
N PRO A 134 -24.21 4.85 27.58
CA PRO A 134 -22.89 5.51 27.56
C PRO A 134 -22.08 5.34 28.87
N LEU A 135 -20.77 5.60 28.79
CA LEU A 135 -19.88 6.22 29.81
C LEU A 135 -18.50 5.57 29.82
N ALA A 136 -17.59 6.17 29.07
CA ALA A 136 -16.21 6.49 29.45
C ALA A 136 -15.39 6.66 28.17
N ALA A 137 -14.77 7.84 28.08
CA ALA A 137 -13.76 8.17 27.11
C ALA A 137 -12.63 7.12 27.13
N GLN A 138 -12.55 6.30 26.08
CA GLN A 138 -11.31 5.69 25.61
C GLN A 138 -11.54 5.30 24.16
N GLY A 139 -11.27 6.25 23.27
CA GLY A 139 -11.18 6.01 21.85
C GLY A 139 -9.88 5.26 21.55
N GLU A 140 -9.89 3.94 21.66
CA GLU A 140 -8.88 3.11 21.03
C GLU A 140 -9.34 2.78 19.60
N ARG A 141 -9.18 3.78 18.74
CA ARG A 141 -8.97 3.52 17.32
C ARG A 141 -7.66 2.72 17.22
N MET A 142 -7.73 1.53 16.64
CA MET A 142 -6.56 0.75 16.22
C MET A 142 -5.57 1.66 15.48
N PRO A 143 -4.37 1.92 16.03
CA PRO A 143 -3.43 2.90 15.48
C PRO A 143 -2.51 2.23 14.47
N TYR A 144 -2.95 2.12 13.22
CA TYR A 144 -2.03 1.87 12.09
C TYR A 144 -1.60 3.16 11.36
N GLY A 145 -2.02 4.33 11.87
CA GLY A 145 -1.35 5.60 11.61
C GLY A 145 -0.85 6.12 12.94
N SER A 146 0.43 6.47 13.04
CA SER A 146 0.87 7.31 14.15
C SER A 146 0.05 8.62 14.06
N ARG A 147 -0.38 9.23 15.18
CA ARG A 147 -1.11 10.53 15.14
C ARG A 147 -0.42 11.57 14.24
N CYS A 148 0.89 11.45 14.11
CA CYS A 148 1.68 12.27 13.23
C CYS A 148 1.30 12.17 11.74
N SER A 149 0.96 11.00 11.19
CA SER A 149 0.60 10.92 9.77
C SER A 149 -0.76 11.50 9.46
N GLU A 150 -1.66 11.60 10.46
CA GLU A 150 -2.88 12.39 10.33
C GLU A 150 -2.55 13.88 10.20
N ASP A 151 -1.60 14.39 10.99
CA ASP A 151 -1.17 15.80 10.93
C ASP A 151 -0.38 16.10 9.65
N ALA A 152 0.48 15.17 9.20
CA ALA A 152 1.27 15.29 7.98
C ALA A 152 0.48 15.03 6.69
N ARG A 153 -0.83 14.75 6.77
CA ARG A 153 -1.62 14.23 5.65
C ARG A 153 -1.63 15.16 4.44
N SER A 154 -1.80 16.47 4.66
CA SER A 154 -1.82 17.48 3.58
C SER A 154 -0.51 17.48 2.78
N ASP A 155 0.62 17.47 3.50
CA ASP A 155 1.95 17.51 2.88
C ASP A 155 2.29 16.18 2.17
N LEU A 156 1.83 15.05 2.73
CA LEU A 156 1.95 13.74 2.09
C LEU A 156 1.10 13.64 0.81
N GLU A 157 -0.08 14.25 0.80
CA GLU A 157 -0.91 14.38 -0.40
C GLU A 157 -0.22 15.23 -1.47
N GLU A 158 0.50 16.29 -1.09
CA GLU A 158 1.31 17.09 -2.01
C GLU A 158 2.46 16.26 -2.62
N CYS A 159 3.23 15.53 -1.80
CA CYS A 159 4.27 14.62 -2.30
C CYS A 159 3.71 13.64 -3.35
N ARG A 160 2.53 13.06 -3.06
CA ARG A 160 1.87 12.11 -3.94
C ARG A 160 1.34 12.76 -5.23
N SER A 161 0.76 13.95 -5.14
CA SER A 161 0.28 14.73 -6.29
C SER A 161 1.43 15.07 -7.24
N GLN A 162 2.56 15.52 -6.69
CA GLN A 162 3.75 15.86 -7.46
C GLN A 162 4.30 14.63 -8.20
N PHE A 163 4.38 13.47 -7.52
CA PHE A 163 4.76 12.21 -8.15
C PHE A 163 3.87 11.86 -9.35
N TYR A 164 2.55 11.97 -9.21
CA TYR A 164 1.64 11.64 -10.32
C TYR A 164 1.76 12.62 -11.49
N THR A 165 2.01 13.89 -11.21
CA THR A 165 2.29 14.91 -12.23
C THR A 165 3.55 14.55 -13.02
N ASP A 166 4.66 14.28 -12.31
CA ASP A 166 5.93 13.88 -12.92
C ASP A 166 5.81 12.56 -13.71
N GLN A 167 5.06 11.59 -13.19
CA GLN A 167 4.78 10.33 -13.90
C GLN A 167 3.97 10.57 -15.18
N ARG A 168 2.98 11.46 -15.14
CA ARG A 168 2.16 11.80 -16.32
C ARG A 168 3.05 12.43 -17.40
N ASP A 169 3.95 13.33 -17.00
CA ASP A 169 4.91 13.95 -17.90
C ASP A 169 5.91 12.95 -18.48
N ALA A 170 6.32 11.95 -17.69
CA ALA A 170 7.15 10.84 -18.16
C ALA A 170 6.42 10.00 -19.22
N ARG A 171 5.12 9.72 -19.01
CA ARG A 171 4.29 8.93 -19.94
C ARG A 171 4.10 9.60 -21.30
N ASN A 172 4.16 10.93 -21.34
CA ASN A 172 4.03 11.72 -22.57
C ASN A 172 5.33 11.73 -23.41
N ARG A 173 6.41 11.08 -22.95
CA ARG A 173 7.65 10.93 -23.72
C ARG A 173 7.57 9.72 -24.65
N ASN A 174 8.03 9.90 -25.88
CA ASN A 174 8.04 8.85 -26.90
C ASN A 174 9.17 7.82 -26.70
N ASP A 175 10.24 8.22 -26.02
CA ASP A 175 11.41 7.37 -25.74
C ASP A 175 11.17 6.56 -24.45
N SER A 176 11.30 5.23 -24.56
CA SER A 176 11.09 4.29 -23.44
C SER A 176 12.09 4.48 -22.31
N ASP A 177 13.34 4.79 -22.64
CA ASP A 177 14.44 4.91 -21.68
C ASP A 177 14.30 6.22 -20.93
N MET A 178 13.97 7.30 -21.66
CA MET A 178 13.64 8.58 -21.06
C MET A 178 12.40 8.49 -20.14
N LYS A 179 11.37 7.74 -20.56
CA LYS A 179 10.17 7.52 -19.75
C LYS A 179 10.48 6.73 -18.48
N HIS A 180 11.31 5.69 -18.58
CA HIS A 180 11.75 4.91 -17.43
C HIS A 180 12.57 5.79 -16.47
N HIS A 181 13.59 6.47 -16.96
CA HIS A 181 14.44 7.37 -16.19
C HIS A 181 13.62 8.44 -15.45
N LYS A 182 12.71 9.13 -16.15
CA LYS A 182 11.84 10.14 -15.51
C LYS A 182 10.92 9.56 -14.46
N THR A 183 10.39 8.36 -14.67
CA THR A 183 9.53 7.69 -13.68
C THR A 183 10.33 7.31 -12.44
N CYS A 184 11.56 6.81 -12.60
CA CYS A 184 12.45 6.53 -11.48
C CYS A 184 12.84 7.79 -10.72
N CYS A 185 13.16 8.88 -11.43
CA CYS A 185 13.45 10.16 -10.79
C CYS A 185 12.24 10.80 -10.10
N ALA A 186 11.02 10.55 -10.56
CA ALA A 186 9.82 10.92 -9.81
C ALA A 186 9.73 10.14 -8.50
N LEU A 187 10.05 8.85 -8.52
CA LEU A 187 9.99 7.98 -7.35
C LEU A 187 11.06 8.33 -6.30
N VAL A 188 12.29 8.65 -6.73
CA VAL A 188 13.36 9.13 -5.85
C VAL A 188 12.94 10.43 -5.15
N ARG A 189 12.38 11.39 -5.91
CA ARG A 189 11.86 12.65 -5.34
C ARG A 189 10.69 12.43 -4.38
N TYR A 190 9.82 11.45 -4.67
CA TYR A 190 8.73 11.07 -3.75
C TYR A 190 9.26 10.49 -2.44
N GLU A 191 10.25 9.59 -2.50
CA GLU A 191 10.88 9.00 -1.32
C GLU A 191 11.53 10.06 -0.43
N ASP A 192 12.26 11.01 -1.03
CA ASP A 192 12.84 12.13 -0.30
C ASP A 192 11.76 13.06 0.29
N CYS A 193 10.73 13.41 -0.49
CA CYS A 193 9.61 14.25 -0.03
C CYS A 193 8.92 13.64 1.21
N VAL A 194 8.49 12.38 1.12
CA VAL A 194 7.85 11.66 2.23
C VAL A 194 8.78 11.56 3.44
N GLY A 195 10.07 11.26 3.21
CA GLY A 195 11.07 11.18 4.26
C GLY A 195 11.28 12.49 5.00
N ARG A 196 11.33 13.63 4.28
CA ARG A 196 11.44 14.97 4.88
C ARG A 196 10.18 15.37 5.63
N THR A 197 9.02 15.19 5.02
CA THR A 197 7.71 15.50 5.62
C THR A 197 7.53 14.75 6.94
N LEU A 198 7.68 13.42 6.94
CA LEU A 198 7.48 12.63 8.16
C LEU A 198 8.56 12.86 9.22
N ARG A 199 9.80 13.18 8.83
CA ARG A 199 10.83 13.57 9.80
C ARG A 199 10.50 14.91 10.47
N SER A 200 9.93 15.85 9.71
CA SER A 200 9.51 17.17 10.21
C SER A 200 8.34 17.04 11.19
N TRP A 201 7.33 16.24 10.85
CA TRP A 201 6.12 16.10 11.66
C TRP A 201 6.29 15.10 12.82
N CYS A 202 6.99 13.98 12.61
CA CYS A 202 7.00 12.84 13.55
C CYS A 202 8.27 12.74 14.40
N GLY A 203 9.27 13.58 14.15
CA GLY A 203 10.60 13.43 14.73
C GLY A 203 11.34 12.20 14.18
N GLY A 204 12.27 11.65 14.99
CA GLY A 204 13.27 10.66 14.58
C GLY A 204 12.73 9.31 14.07
N ASP A 205 12.89 8.25 14.86
CA ASP A 205 12.72 6.86 14.37
C ASP A 205 11.29 6.50 13.96
N GLY A 206 10.27 7.16 14.56
CA GLY A 206 8.86 6.93 14.22
C GLY A 206 8.52 7.30 12.77
N GLY A 207 8.95 8.48 12.32
CA GLY A 207 8.72 8.93 10.94
C GLY A 207 9.46 8.08 9.90
N ARG A 208 10.58 7.47 10.28
CA ARG A 208 11.42 6.68 9.37
C ARG A 208 10.76 5.36 8.95
N THR A 209 10.12 4.66 9.90
CA THR A 209 9.40 3.42 9.62
C THR A 209 8.15 3.69 8.79
N GLU A 210 7.40 4.74 9.12
CA GLU A 210 6.21 5.12 8.37
C GLU A 210 6.53 5.58 6.95
N ALA A 211 7.59 6.38 6.76
CA ALA A 211 8.09 6.77 5.45
C ALA A 211 8.45 5.55 4.60
N ARG A 212 9.15 4.56 5.18
CA ARG A 212 9.52 3.32 4.49
C ARG A 212 8.26 2.56 4.04
N ASN A 213 7.23 2.47 4.86
CA ASN A 213 5.98 1.78 4.51
C ASN A 213 5.25 2.48 3.36
N LEU A 214 5.12 3.81 3.40
CA LEU A 214 4.49 4.59 2.33
C LEU A 214 5.25 4.50 1.00
N VAL A 215 6.59 4.54 1.06
CA VAL A 215 7.45 4.39 -0.11
C VAL A 215 7.39 2.97 -0.66
N ALA A 216 7.36 1.95 0.20
CA ALA A 216 7.21 0.56 -0.21
C ALA A 216 5.86 0.31 -0.91
N ASP A 217 4.76 0.85 -0.39
CA ASP A 217 3.45 0.79 -1.06
C ASP A 217 3.49 1.47 -2.44
N MET A 218 4.13 2.63 -2.54
CA MET A 218 4.29 3.30 -3.83
C MET A 218 5.13 2.47 -4.81
N LYS A 219 6.26 1.90 -4.36
CA LYS A 219 7.10 0.99 -5.15
C LYS A 219 6.33 -0.24 -5.66
N ASP A 220 5.50 -0.86 -4.81
CA ASP A 220 4.69 -2.04 -5.17
C ASP A 220 3.66 -1.74 -6.28
N ARG A 221 3.18 -0.50 -6.36
CA ARG A 221 2.26 -0.05 -7.43
C ARG A 221 2.97 0.15 -8.77
N PHE A 222 4.30 0.27 -8.79
CA PHE A 222 5.11 0.48 -10.00
C PHE A 222 6.20 -0.59 -10.21
N PRO A 223 5.84 -1.89 -10.27
CA PRO A 223 6.79 -3.01 -10.29
C PRO A 223 7.49 -3.22 -11.65
N TYR A 224 7.41 -2.26 -12.57
CA TYR A 224 8.02 -2.35 -13.91
C TYR A 224 9.32 -1.56 -14.03
N HIS A 225 9.76 -0.91 -12.96
CA HIS A 225 10.92 -0.05 -12.97
C HIS A 225 11.79 -0.41 -11.77
N SER A 226 12.81 -1.25 -11.97
CA SER A 226 13.90 -1.32 -11.00
C SER A 226 14.59 0.03 -11.03
N CYS A 227 14.31 0.85 -10.01
CA CYS A 227 14.90 2.18 -9.88
C CYS A 227 16.07 2.17 -8.88
N GLU A 228 16.62 0.99 -8.57
CA GLU A 228 17.69 0.82 -7.59
C GLU A 228 18.96 1.57 -8.00
N ASP A 229 19.20 1.69 -9.30
CA ASP A 229 20.37 2.39 -9.84
C ASP A 229 20.21 3.91 -9.91
N HIS A 230 19.00 4.45 -9.66
CA HIS A 230 18.74 5.88 -9.80
C HIS A 230 18.99 6.62 -8.48
N THR A 231 19.93 7.55 -8.51
CA THR A 231 20.27 8.38 -7.34
C THR A 231 19.68 9.78 -7.43
N GLU A 232 19.54 10.46 -6.29
CA GLU A 232 19.08 11.86 -6.26
C GLU A 232 19.97 12.78 -7.12
N THR A 233 21.27 12.48 -7.19
CA THR A 233 22.25 13.23 -8.00
C THR A 233 22.00 13.12 -9.49
N GLU A 234 21.57 11.95 -9.98
CA GLU A 234 21.22 11.77 -11.40
C GLU A 234 19.87 12.41 -11.74
N CYS A 235 18.97 12.45 -10.76
CA CYS A 235 17.64 13.01 -10.91
C CYS A 235 17.56 14.52 -10.72
N SER A 236 18.65 15.13 -10.22
CA SER A 236 18.77 16.57 -10.06
C SER A 236 19.21 17.22 -11.38
N SER A 237 18.28 17.89 -12.05
CA SER A 237 18.50 18.61 -13.32
C SER A 237 19.48 19.80 -13.25
N ALA A 238 20.08 20.06 -12.09
CA ALA A 238 21.01 21.16 -11.85
C ALA A 238 22.35 21.03 -12.61
N GLN A 239 22.72 19.82 -13.07
CA GLN A 239 23.98 19.64 -13.81
C GLN A 239 23.97 20.22 -15.24
N ALA A 240 22.80 20.53 -15.80
CA ALA A 240 22.70 21.04 -17.18
C ALA A 240 23.06 22.54 -17.31
N LEU A 241 23.10 23.31 -16.23
CA LEU A 241 23.31 24.76 -16.27
C LEU A 241 24.75 25.23 -16.01
N LEU A 242 25.65 24.35 -15.58
CA LEU A 242 27.03 24.74 -15.23
C LEU A 242 28.04 24.67 -16.38
N ILE A 243 27.64 24.19 -17.57
CA ILE A 243 28.58 24.05 -18.71
C ILE A 243 28.61 25.31 -19.61
N PHE A 244 27.63 26.22 -19.51
CA PHE A 244 27.54 27.38 -20.42
C PHE A 244 27.96 28.74 -19.85
N SER A 245 28.32 28.86 -18.56
CA SER A 245 28.77 30.13 -17.98
C SER A 245 30.30 30.27 -17.81
N GLY A 246 31.07 29.26 -18.23
CA GLY A 246 32.53 29.18 -18.01
C GLY A 246 33.44 29.83 -19.07
N LEU A 247 32.90 30.40 -20.15
CA LEU A 247 33.70 31.06 -21.21
C LEU A 247 32.88 32.28 -21.73
N PRO A 248 33.20 33.52 -21.32
CA PRO A 248 34.37 34.22 -21.87
C PRO A 248 35.01 35.26 -20.91
N LEU A 249 35.27 34.94 -19.63
CA LEU A 249 35.98 35.89 -18.74
C LEU A 249 37.51 35.88 -18.93
N ILE A 250 38.07 34.83 -19.53
CA ILE A 250 39.51 34.75 -19.82
C ILE A 250 39.92 35.61 -21.03
N ALA A 251 38.99 35.93 -21.94
CA ALA A 251 39.28 36.77 -23.11
C ALA A 251 39.47 38.27 -22.76
N LEU A 252 39.02 38.72 -21.58
CA LEU A 252 39.16 40.11 -21.13
C LEU A 252 40.45 40.41 -20.32
N LEU A 253 41.18 39.39 -19.89
CA LEU A 253 42.41 39.56 -19.10
C LEU A 253 43.70 39.61 -19.95
N ILE A 254 43.65 39.12 -21.19
CA ILE A 254 44.80 39.11 -22.11
C ILE A 254 45.26 40.53 -22.55
N PRO A 255 44.38 41.51 -22.85
CA PRO A 255 44.85 42.86 -23.24
C PRO A 255 45.34 43.73 -22.07
N LEU A 256 45.10 43.34 -20.81
CA LEU A 256 45.57 44.07 -19.63
C LEU A 256 47.02 43.73 -19.28
N LEU A 257 47.46 42.50 -19.55
CA LEU A 257 48.84 42.06 -19.32
C LEU A 257 49.83 42.62 -20.37
N THR A 258 49.40 42.85 -21.61
CA THR A 258 50.28 43.43 -22.64
C THR A 258 50.57 44.91 -22.42
N LYS A 259 49.69 45.66 -21.73
CA LYS A 259 49.96 47.05 -21.36
C LYS A 259 50.92 47.21 -20.17
N LEU A 260 51.07 46.21 -19.32
CA LEU A 260 51.94 46.28 -18.14
C LEU A 260 53.42 45.98 -18.44
N ILE A 261 53.72 45.41 -19.61
CA ILE A 261 55.09 45.01 -20.01
C ILE A 261 55.82 46.14 -20.78
N MET A 262 55.13 47.20 -21.19
CA MET A 262 55.72 48.35 -21.92
C MET A 262 56.01 49.58 -21.04
N LEU A 263 56.03 49.45 -19.72
CA LEU A 263 56.34 50.53 -18.78
C LEU A 263 57.60 50.23 -17.96
#